data_AF-A0A971PVY1-F1
#
_entry.id   AF-A0A971PVY1-F1
#
_cell.length_a   1.000
_cell.length_b   1.000
_cell.length_c   1.000
_cell.angle_alpha   90.00
_cell.angle_beta   90.00
_cell.angle_gamma   90.00
#
_symmetry.space_group_name_H-M   'P 1'
#
loop_
_entity.id
_entity.type
_entity.pdbx_description
1 polymer ?
#
loop_
_entity_poly.entity_id
_entity_poly.type
_entity_poly.pdbx_seq_one_letter_code
_entity_poly.pdbx_strand_id
1 'polypeptide(L)'
;MRLEPTPPGFWMTVLGVFAAVLGPFFGFLVGSSMGRGDGDPLLSPLYWGLFVGVVVGGLGVIAAVIGGRRLWLHYHREHRAQQDEVEVRAS
;
A
#
# COMPACT_ATOMS: atom_id res chain seq x y z
N MET A 1 26.75 -0.72 14.56
CA MET A 1 25.57 -0.13 13.90
C MET A 1 24.36 -0.96 14.33
N ARG A 2 23.47 -0.40 15.15
CA ARG A 2 22.29 -1.11 15.68
C ARG A 2 21.14 -0.78 14.73
N LEU A 3 20.65 -1.77 13.98
CA LEU A 3 19.48 -1.60 13.13
C LEU A 3 18.27 -1.48 14.05
N GLU A 4 17.73 -0.27 14.18
CA GLU A 4 16.46 -0.09 14.89
C GLU A 4 15.38 -0.87 14.12
N PRO A 5 14.62 -1.74 14.80
CA PRO A 5 13.63 -2.56 14.12
C PRO A 5 12.54 -1.66 13.54
N THR A 6 12.43 -1.67 12.20
CA THR A 6 11.37 -0.95 11.48
C THR A 6 10.00 -1.28 12.08
N PRO A 7 9.15 -0.29 12.37
CA PRO A 7 7.87 -0.51 13.03
C PRO A 7 6.98 -1.54 12.30
N PRO A 8 6.31 -2.45 13.03
CA PRO A 8 5.44 -3.46 12.44
C PRO A 8 4.27 -2.82 11.68
N GLY A 9 4.25 -2.97 10.36
CA GLY A 9 3.25 -2.37 9.47
C GLY A 9 3.81 -1.34 8.47
N PHE A 10 5.04 -0.84 8.69
CA PHE A 10 5.69 0.11 7.77
C PHE A 10 5.87 -0.48 6.36
N TRP A 11 6.51 -1.65 6.26
CA TRP A 11 6.77 -2.31 4.98
C TRP A 11 5.49 -2.66 4.20
N MET A 12 4.45 -3.07 4.90
CA MET A 12 3.16 -3.36 4.31
C MET A 12 2.47 -2.10 3.79
N THR A 13 2.66 -0.97 4.47
CA THR A 13 2.18 0.35 4.02
C THR A 13 2.91 0.78 2.75
N VAL A 14 4.24 0.75 2.79
CA VAL A 14 5.10 1.17 1.67
C VAL A 14 4.82 0.32 0.43
N LEU A 15 4.86 -1.00 0.55
CA LEU A 15 4.58 -1.91 -0.56
C LEU A 15 3.15 -1.76 -1.08
N GLY A 16 2.18 -1.57 -0.18
CA GLY A 16 0.78 -1.31 -0.56
C GLY A 16 0.62 -0.04 -1.39
N VAL A 17 1.26 1.06 -0.98
CA VAL A 17 1.25 2.34 -1.73
C VAL A 17 1.93 2.18 -3.08
N PHE A 18 3.09 1.51 -3.13
CA PHE A 18 3.77 1.24 -4.40
C PHE A 18 2.90 0.41 -5.34
N ALA A 19 2.26 -0.65 -4.85
CA ALA A 19 1.35 -1.48 -5.65
C ALA A 19 0.09 -0.70 -6.09
N ALA A 20 -0.45 0.16 -5.23
CA ALA A 20 -1.61 0.99 -5.52
C ALA A 20 -1.37 1.96 -6.67
N VAL A 21 -0.19 2.57 -6.71
CA VAL A 21 0.20 3.51 -7.76
C VAL A 21 0.69 2.78 -9.00
N LEU A 22 1.62 1.83 -8.85
CA LEU A 22 2.24 1.18 -10.01
C LEU A 22 1.32 0.17 -10.69
N GLY A 23 0.39 -0.47 -9.98
CA GLY A 23 -0.51 -1.47 -10.54
C GLY A 23 -1.29 -0.97 -11.77
N PRO A 24 -2.07 0.11 -11.66
CA PRO A 24 -2.82 0.66 -12.78
C PRO A 24 -1.92 1.12 -13.94
N PHE A 25 -0.79 1.77 -13.64
CA PHE A 25 0.15 2.23 -14.66
C PHE A 25 0.80 1.08 -15.42
N PHE A 26 1.20 0.03 -14.70
CA PHE A 26 1.81 -1.15 -15.29
C PHE A 26 0.79 -1.93 -16.13
N GLY A 27 -0.44 -2.09 -15.63
CA GLY A 27 -1.54 -2.70 -16.37
C GLY A 27 -1.87 -1.94 -17.66
N PHE A 28 -1.94 -0.61 -17.59
CA PHE A 28 -2.12 0.25 -18.75
C PHE A 28 -0.97 0.11 -19.76
N LEU A 29 0.29 0.16 -19.29
CA LEU A 29 1.47 0.08 -20.15
C LEU A 29 1.52 -1.27 -20.88
N VAL A 30 1.34 -2.38 -20.16
CA VAL A 30 1.32 -3.73 -20.75
C VAL A 30 0.16 -3.85 -21.75
N GLY A 31 -1.04 -3.43 -21.35
CA GLY A 31 -2.22 -3.46 -22.23
C GLY A 31 -2.06 -2.62 -23.50
N SER A 32 -1.35 -1.49 -23.42
CA SER A 32 -1.06 -0.64 -24.58
C SER A 32 0.00 -1.24 -25.50
N SER A 33 0.98 -1.98 -24.95
CA SER A 33 2.07 -2.59 -25.71
C SER A 33 1.63 -3.78 -26.57
N MET A 34 0.53 -4.44 -26.21
CA MET A 34 -0.03 -5.59 -26.96
C MET A 34 -0.78 -5.20 -28.24
N GLY A 35 -0.93 -3.90 -28.53
CA GLY A 35 -1.58 -3.43 -29.75
C GLY A 35 -3.12 -3.42 -29.70
N ARG A 36 -3.73 -2.72 -30.66
CA ARG A 36 -5.19 -2.59 -30.77
C ARG A 36 -5.70 -3.84 -31.49
N GLY A 37 -6.16 -4.84 -30.75
CA GLY A 37 -6.81 -6.00 -31.34
C GLY A 37 -8.05 -5.55 -32.14
N ASP A 38 -8.25 -6.10 -33.33
CA ASP A 38 -9.35 -5.76 -34.27
C ASP A 38 -10.75 -6.20 -33.80
N GLY A 39 -10.93 -6.37 -32.49
CA GLY A 39 -12.14 -6.90 -31.84
C GLY A 39 -12.90 -5.89 -30.98
N ASP A 40 -13.90 -6.41 -30.28
CA ASP A 40 -14.80 -5.66 -29.38
C ASP A 40 -14.00 -4.85 -28.33
N PRO A 41 -14.30 -3.56 -28.06
CA PRO A 41 -13.58 -2.73 -27.09
C PRO A 41 -13.44 -3.34 -25.69
N LEU A 42 -14.42 -4.14 -25.26
CA LEU A 42 -14.42 -4.89 -23.99
C LEU A 42 -13.41 -6.05 -23.97
N LEU A 43 -13.03 -6.56 -25.13
CA LEU A 43 -12.00 -7.58 -25.31
C LEU A 43 -10.64 -6.98 -25.67
N SER A 44 -10.53 -5.64 -25.70
CA SER A 44 -9.26 -5.00 -26.02
C SER A 44 -8.20 -5.34 -24.94
N PRO A 45 -6.97 -5.66 -25.35
CA PRO A 45 -5.85 -5.91 -24.43
C PRO A 45 -5.61 -4.74 -23.46
N LEU A 46 -5.91 -3.52 -23.90
CA LEU A 46 -5.84 -2.31 -23.09
C LEU A 46 -6.84 -2.32 -21.92
N TYR A 47 -8.11 -2.66 -22.19
CA TYR A 47 -9.14 -2.72 -21.16
C TYR A 47 -8.79 -3.77 -20.11
N TRP A 48 -8.39 -4.97 -20.54
CA TRP A 48 -8.01 -6.05 -19.63
C TRP A 48 -6.74 -5.73 -18.84
N GLY A 49 -5.72 -5.16 -19.48
CA GLY A 49 -4.50 -4.73 -18.82
C GLY A 49 -4.77 -3.71 -17.73
N LEU A 50 -5.55 -2.68 -18.04
CA LEU A 50 -5.95 -1.66 -17.06
C LEU A 50 -6.80 -2.25 -15.95
N PHE A 51 -7.77 -3.11 -16.28
CA PHE A 51 -8.65 -3.75 -15.29
C PHE A 51 -7.85 -4.56 -14.27
N VAL A 52 -6.94 -5.43 -14.75
CA VAL A 52 -6.06 -6.21 -13.87
C VAL A 52 -5.17 -5.27 -13.05
N GLY A 53 -4.60 -4.23 -13.66
CA GLY A 53 -3.79 -3.23 -12.97
C GLY A 53 -4.55 -2.51 -11.85
N VAL A 54 -5.82 -2.16 -12.07
CA VAL A 54 -6.69 -1.53 -11.07
C VAL A 54 -7.05 -2.49 -9.95
N VAL A 55 -7.34 -3.76 -10.26
CA VAL A 55 -7.62 -4.78 -9.22
C VAL A 55 -6.40 -4.98 -8.32
N VAL A 56 -5.21 -5.13 -8.92
CA VAL A 56 -3.94 -5.25 -8.17
C VAL A 56 -3.66 -3.97 -7.37
N GLY A 57 -3.89 -2.80 -7.98
CA GLY A 57 -3.74 -1.51 -7.29
C GLY A 57 -4.70 -1.37 -6.10
N GLY A 58 -5.96 -1.80 -6.25
CA GLY A 58 -6.95 -1.82 -5.19
C GLY A 58 -6.54 -2.71 -4.01
N LEU A 59 -5.99 -3.90 -4.29
CA LEU A 59 -5.39 -4.75 -3.24
C LEU A 59 -4.21 -4.06 -2.55
N GLY A 60 -3.39 -3.31 -3.31
CA GLY A 60 -2.34 -2.46 -2.78
C GLY A 60 -2.86 -1.40 -1.79
N VAL A 61 -3.96 -0.72 -2.13
CA VAL A 61 -4.61 0.25 -1.22
C VAL A 61 -5.07 -0.43 0.06
N ILE A 62 -5.71 -1.60 -0.03
CA ILE A 62 -6.15 -2.36 1.16
C ILE A 62 -4.95 -2.72 2.05
N ALA A 63 -3.86 -3.21 1.44
CA ALA A 63 -2.63 -3.50 2.17
C ALA A 63 -2.04 -2.24 2.81
N ALA A 64 -2.06 -1.11 2.11
CA ALA A 64 -1.57 0.17 2.62
C ALA A 64 -2.35 0.64 3.85
N VAL A 65 -3.69 0.57 3.79
CA VAL A 65 -4.57 0.97 4.89
C VAL A 65 -4.38 0.07 6.11
N ILE A 66 -4.29 -1.25 5.92
CA ILE A 66 -4.08 -2.19 7.02
C ILE A 66 -2.69 -1.98 7.65
N GLY A 67 -1.65 -1.79 6.83
CA GLY A 67 -0.30 -1.48 7.29
C GLY A 67 -0.25 -0.19 8.10
N GLY A 68 -0.87 0.88 7.57
CA GLY A 68 -0.90 2.20 8.21
C GLY A 68 -1.70 2.19 9.51
N ARG A 69 -2.83 1.47 9.55
CA ARG A 69 -3.61 1.28 10.78
C ARG A 69 -2.82 0.53 11.84
N ARG A 70 -2.09 -0.52 11.46
CA ARG A 70 -1.23 -1.28 12.38
C ARG A 70 -0.09 -0.42 12.92
N LEU A 71 0.50 0.42 12.07
CA LEU A 71 1.54 1.38 12.46
C LEU A 71 1.00 2.41 13.46
N TRP A 72 -0.16 3.00 13.16
CA TRP A 72 -0.81 4.00 14.01
C TRP A 72 -1.16 3.43 15.40
N LEU A 73 -1.68 2.21 15.46
CA LEU A 73 -1.97 1.52 16.73
C LEU A 73 -0.71 1.22 17.55
N HIS A 74 0.43 0.98 16.91
CA HIS A 74 1.70 0.76 17.60
C HIS A 74 2.22 2.06 18.22
N TYR A 75 2.25 3.13 17.44
CA TYR A 75 2.73 4.45 17.89
C TYR A 75 1.87 5.04 19.02
N HIS A 76 0.54 4.85 18.95
CA HIS A 76 -0.37 5.37 19.97
C HIS A 76 -0.24 4.65 21.34
N ARG A 77 0.24 3.41 21.36
CA ARG A 77 0.50 2.67 22.61
C ARG A 77 1.78 3.14 23.31
N GLU A 78 2.81 3.49 22.55
CA GLU A 78 4.08 3.97 23.09
C GLU A 78 3.97 5.37 23.71
N HIS A 79 3.16 6.24 23.11
CA HIS A 79 2.91 7.58 23.67
C HIS A 79 2.19 7.59 25.01
N ARG A 80 1.25 6.65 25.24
CA ARG A 80 0.55 6.56 26.52
C ARG A 80 1.48 6.09 27.65
N ALA A 81 2.32 5.10 27.38
CA ALA A 81 3.27 4.59 28.37
C ALA A 81 4.31 5.64 28.79
N GLN A 82 4.76 6.50 27.87
CA GLN A 82 5.67 7.60 28.21
C GLN A 82 5.00 8.70 29.05
N GLN A 83 3.71 8.98 28.83
CA GLN A 83 2.98 9.97 29.62
C GLN A 83 2.81 9.51 31.07
N ASP A 84 2.46 8.23 31.27
CA ASP A 84 2.33 7.64 32.61
C ASP A 84 3.67 7.64 33.36
N GLU A 85 4.80 7.34 32.71
CA GLU A 85 6.12 7.41 33.35
C GLU A 85 6.54 8.85 33.71
N VAL A 86 6.23 9.83 32.86
CA VAL A 86 6.54 11.25 33.15
C VAL A 86 5.69 11.77 34.30
N GLU A 87 4.42 11.36 34.37
CA GLU A 87 3.51 11.73 35.46
C GLU A 87 3.92 11.09 36.79
N VAL A 88 4.28 9.80 36.81
CA VAL A 88 4.78 9.11 38.02
C VAL A 88 6.11 9.67 38.52
N ARG A 89 6.97 10.15 37.62
CA ARG A 89 8.27 10.75 38.01
C ARG A 89 8.15 12.20 38.50
N ALA A 90 7.02 12.84 38.24
CA ALA A 90 6.73 14.22 38.66
C ALA A 90 5.97 14.31 40.00
N SER A 91 5.44 13.18 40.50
CA SER A 91 4.81 13.03 41.83
C SER A 91 5.78 12.56 42.90
#